data_AF-A0AAE7MSY3-F1
#
_entry.id   AF-A0AAE7MSY3-F1
#
_cell.length_a   1.000
_cell.length_b   1.000
_cell.length_c   1.000
_cell.angle_alpha   90.00
_cell.angle_beta   90.00
_cell.angle_gamma   90.00
#
_symmetry.space_group_name_H-M   'P 1'
#
loop_
_entity.id
_entity.type
_entity.pdbx_description
1 polymer ?
#
loop_
_entity_poly.entity_id
_entity_poly.type
_entity_poly.pdbx_seq_one_letter_code
_entity_poly.pdbx_strand_id
1 'polypeptide(L)' 'MTIREAEKLLKEAGFREVKGGKGSHRKFVKENFPRPVILTSHSKELSKRVEESVRKAVGL' A
#
# COMPACT_ATOMS: atom_id res chain seq x y z
N MET A 1 -10.96 1.96 4.55
CA MET A 1 -9.61 2.18 5.14
C MET A 1 -9.01 3.48 4.64
N THR A 2 -8.41 4.25 5.54
CA THR A 2 -7.65 5.47 5.20
C THR A 2 -6.27 5.13 4.64
N ILE A 3 -5.65 6.07 3.92
CA ILE A 3 -4.28 5.90 3.42
C ILE A 3 -3.29 5.66 4.57
N ARG A 4 -3.43 6.38 5.68
CA ARG A 4 -2.53 6.29 6.83
C ARG A 4 -2.61 4.92 7.50
N GLU A 5 -3.80 4.35 7.61
CA GLU A 5 -3.99 3.01 8.13
C GLU A 5 -3.37 1.95 7.21
N ALA A 6 -3.58 2.03 5.89
CA ALA A 6 -2.93 1.11 4.95
C ALA A 6 -1.41 1.21 5.01
N GLU A 7 -0.87 2.42 5.06
CA GLU A 7 0.57 2.63 5.18
C GLU A 7 1.13 1.97 6.45
N LYS A 8 0.43 2.13 7.57
CA LYS A 8 0.79 1.49 8.84
C LYS A 8 0.76 -0.04 8.73
N LEU A 9 -0.34 -0.61 8.22
CA LEU A 9 -0.50 -2.05 8.05
C LEU A 9 0.57 -2.64 7.13
N LEU A 10 0.88 -1.97 6.01
CA LEU A 10 1.93 -2.41 5.10
C LEU A 10 3.30 -2.39 5.76
N LYS A 11 3.64 -1.31 6.49
CA LYS A 11 4.91 -1.22 7.22
C LYS A 11 5.02 -2.29 8.31
N GLU A 12 3.97 -2.52 9.08
CA GLU A 12 3.91 -3.59 10.09
C GLU A 12 4.04 -4.99 9.47
N ALA A 13 3.49 -5.19 8.26
CA ALA A 13 3.67 -6.41 7.49
C ALA A 13 5.05 -6.54 6.82
N GLY A 14 5.97 -5.60 7.04
CA GLY A 14 7.34 -5.63 6.53
C GLY A 14 7.49 -5.10 5.09
N PHE A 15 6.52 -4.34 4.58
CA PHE A 15 6.70 -3.61 3.33
C PHE A 15 7.49 -2.32 3.58
N ARG A 16 8.38 -2.00 2.65
CA ARG A 16 9.11 -0.73 2.60
C ARG A 16 8.59 0.16 1.48
N GLU A 17 8.49 1.46 1.77
CA GLU A 17 8.20 2.46 0.75
C GLU A 17 9.42 2.65 -0.14
N VAL A 18 9.22 2.67 -1.45
CA VAL A 18 10.26 2.93 -2.45
C VAL A 18 9.88 4.11 -3.33
N LYS A 19 10.88 4.95 -3.64
CA LYS A 19 10.74 6.03 -4.61
C LYS A 19 10.52 5.42 -6.00
N GLY A 20 9.40 5.73 -6.65
CA GLY A 20 9.10 5.20 -7.98
C GLY A 20 7.63 5.15 -8.37
N GLY A 21 6.80 6.07 -7.85
CA GLY A 21 5.41 6.24 -8.28
C GLY A 21 5.26 7.38 -9.28
N LYS A 22 4.25 7.29 -10.14
CA LYS A 22 3.83 8.42 -11.01
C LYS A 22 3.09 9.43 -10.13
N GLY A 23 3.60 10.66 -10.02
CA GLY A 23 2.97 11.72 -9.25
C GLY A 23 2.95 11.43 -7.75
N SER A 24 1.77 11.48 -7.14
CA SER A 24 1.59 11.31 -5.69
C SER A 24 1.53 9.84 -5.23
N HIS A 25 1.61 8.89 -6.16
CA HIS A 25 1.50 7.48 -5.84
C HIS A 25 2.70 7.01 -5.01
N ARG A 26 2.43 6.34 -3.89
CA ARG A 26 3.44 5.71 -3.03
C ARG A 26 3.49 4.22 -3.32
N LYS A 27 4.68 3.68 -3.53
CA LYS A 27 4.90 2.28 -3.88
C LYS A 27 5.52 1.55 -2.69
N PHE A 28 4.92 0.44 -2.31
CA PHE A 28 5.35 -0.41 -1.22
C PHE A 28 5.80 -1.77 -1.77
N VAL A 29 6.99 -2.22 -1.37
CA VAL A 29 7.58 -3.50 -1.81
C VAL A 29 8.02 -4.33 -0.61
N LYS A 30 8.02 -5.64 -0.75
CA LYS A 30 8.52 -6.61 0.23
C LYS A 30 9.25 -7.71 -0.53
N GLU A 31 10.40 -8.14 -0.03
CA GLU A 31 11.33 -9.04 -0.72
C GLU A 31 10.69 -10.39 -1.13
N ASN A 32 9.73 -10.88 -0.34
CA ASN A 32 9.02 -12.13 -0.58
C ASN A 32 7.56 -11.92 -1.05
N PHE A 33 7.24 -10.75 -1.59
CA PHE A 33 5.90 -10.47 -2.10
C PHE A 33 5.96 -10.12 -3.59
N PRO A 34 5.28 -10.89 -4.46
CA PRO A 34 5.54 -10.88 -5.90
C PRO A 34 5.10 -9.59 -6.61
N ARG A 35 4.30 -8.72 -5.96
CA ARG A 35 3.77 -7.50 -6.59
C ARG A 35 3.84 -6.30 -5.66
N PRO A 36 4.29 -5.12 -6.11
CA PRO A 36 4.22 -3.92 -5.30
C PRO A 36 2.77 -3.53 -4.99
N VAL A 37 2.54 -2.99 -3.80
CA VAL A 37 1.27 -2.32 -3.45
C VAL A 37 1.41 -0.84 -3.74
N ILE A 38 0.45 -0.27 -4.46
CA ILE A 38 0.47 1.16 -4.84
C ILE A 38 -0.66 1.86 -4.10
N LEU A 39 -0.32 2.84 -3.27
CA LEU A 39 -1.28 3.72 -2.62
C LEU A 39 -1.34 5.05 -3.37
N THR A 40 -2.54 5.49 -3.74
CA THR A 40 -2.77 6.80 -4.35
C THR A 40 -2.83 7.86 -3.25
N SER A 41 -2.02 8.93 -3.27
CA SER A 41 -2.02 9.93 -2.18
C SER A 41 -2.99 11.11 -2.37
N HIS A 42 -3.91 11.03 -3.33
CA HIS A 42 -4.80 12.14 -3.66
C HIS A 42 -6.08 12.21 -2.79
N SER A 43 -6.43 11.14 -2.08
CA SER A 43 -7.70 11.02 -1.35
C SER A 43 -7.48 10.75 0.14
N LYS A 44 -8.47 11.02 1.00
CA LYS A 44 -8.39 10.61 2.43
C LYS A 44 -8.55 9.10 2.60
N GLU A 45 -9.34 8.48 1.74
CA GLU A 45 -9.71 7.07 1.79
C GLU A 45 -9.24 6.30 0.55
N LEU A 46 -9.04 5.00 0.72
CA LEU A 46 -8.70 4.12 -0.38
C LEU A 46 -9.95 3.73 -1.18
N SER A 47 -9.75 3.49 -2.47
CA SER A 47 -10.76 2.76 -3.24
C SER A 47 -10.84 1.31 -2.76
N LYS A 48 -12.03 0.71 -2.89
CA LYS A 48 -12.28 -0.68 -2.47
C LYS A 48 -11.24 -1.67 -3.01
N ARG A 49 -10.85 -1.54 -4.28
CA ARG A 49 -9.83 -2.41 -4.92
C ARG A 49 -8.45 -2.29 -4.27
N VAL A 50 -8.05 -1.07 -3.90
CA VAL A 50 -6.75 -0.84 -3.23
C VAL A 50 -6.81 -1.39 -1.81
N GLU A 51 -7.92 -1.19 -1.12
CA GLU A 51 -8.15 -1.76 0.20
C GLU A 51 -8.11 -3.29 0.20
N GLU A 52 -8.77 -3.97 -0.74
CA GLU A 52 -8.68 -5.43 -0.90
C GLU A 52 -7.24 -5.89 -1.19
N SER A 53 -6.49 -5.12 -2.01
CA SER A 53 -5.10 -5.42 -2.32
C SER A 53 -4.20 -5.31 -1.08
N VAL A 54 -4.43 -4.30 -0.25
CA VAL A 54 -3.71 -4.11 1.02
C VAL A 54 -4.03 -5.24 1.98
N ARG A 55 -5.32 -5.57 2.19
CA ARG A 55 -5.73 -6.67 3.08
C ARG A 55 -5.10 -8.00 2.69
N LYS A 56 -5.17 -8.36 1.40
CA LYS A 56 -4.52 -9.57 0.87
C LYS A 56 -3.00 -9.55 1.05
N ALA A 57 -2.36 -8.39 0.91
CA ALA A 57 -0.92 -8.25 1.09
C ALA A 57 -0.47 -8.41 2.55
N VAL A 58 -1.33 -8.06 3.50
CA VAL A 58 -1.05 -8.16 4.95
C VAL A 58 -1.66 -9.40 5.62
N GLY A 59 -2.42 -10.23 4.86
CA GLY A 59 -3.01 -11.47 5.36
C GLY A 59 -4.35 -11.31 6.09
N LEU A 60 -5.12 -10.26 5.74
CA LEU A 60 -6.47 -9.97 6.25
C LEU A 60 -7.56 -10.28 5.22
#